data_AF-A0A9E6P2P0-F1
#
_entry.id   AF-A0A9E6P2P0-F1
#
_cell.length_a   1.000
_cell.length_b   1.000
_cell.length_c   1.000
_cell.angle_alpha   90.00
_cell.angle_beta   90.00
_cell.angle_gamma   90.00
#
_symmetry.space_group_name_H-M   'P 1'
#
loop_
_entity.id
_entity.type
_entity.pdbx_description
1 polymer ?
#
loop_
_entity_poly.entity_id
_entity_poly.type
_entity_poly.pdbx_seq_one_letter_code
_entity_poly.pdbx_strand_id
1 'polypeptide(L)'
;MTWPDGYAADAFCDVIKRGLAIHLPNQEPIDLLKVSHHGSKGNTDKSLVDVLRCKRYLISTSGKTHKHPDHALIERLVAPRNEPEIIFNYAQGWPGKWQNILSNWPSFEVRYPEGENKFVDVSL
;
A
#
# COMPACT_ATOMS: atom_id res chain seq x y z
N MET A 1 -14.55 12.23 16.74
CA MET A 1 -13.29 12.48 16.03
C MET A 1 -13.21 11.42 14.95
N THR A 2 -13.46 11.79 13.70
CA THR A 2 -13.47 10.88 12.55
C THR A 2 -12.07 10.88 11.94
N TRP A 3 -11.40 9.73 11.95
CA TRP A 3 -10.08 9.53 11.36
C TRP A 3 -10.22 9.30 9.84
N PRO A 4 -9.38 9.90 8.98
CA PRO A 4 -9.49 9.74 7.54
C PRO A 4 -8.78 8.47 7.05
N ASP A 5 -9.56 7.41 6.78
CA ASP A 5 -9.10 6.21 6.07
C ASP A 5 -9.25 6.37 4.55
N GLY A 6 -8.23 6.00 3.76
CA GLY A 6 -8.21 6.15 2.30
C GLY A 6 -8.37 4.83 1.53
N TYR A 7 -9.37 4.77 0.62
CA TYR A 7 -9.61 3.61 -0.26
C TYR A 7 -9.44 3.99 -1.73
N ALA A 8 -8.45 3.42 -2.41
CA ALA A 8 -8.16 3.73 -3.81
C ALA A 8 -8.85 2.80 -4.85
N ALA A 9 -9.48 1.71 -4.39
CA ALA A 9 -10.21 0.73 -5.23
C ALA A 9 -9.45 0.31 -6.51
N ASP A 10 -9.94 0.67 -7.70
CA ASP A 10 -9.28 0.45 -9.00
C ASP A 10 -8.91 1.76 -9.70
N ALA A 11 -8.94 2.88 -8.99
CA ALA A 11 -8.74 4.20 -9.55
C ALA A 11 -7.32 4.39 -10.09
N PHE A 12 -7.20 5.02 -11.25
CA PHE A 12 -5.90 5.49 -11.73
C PHE A 12 -5.37 6.60 -10.84
N CYS A 13 -4.05 6.75 -10.84
CA CYS A 13 -3.31 7.69 -10.02
C CYS A 13 -3.89 9.13 -10.08
N ASP A 14 -4.27 9.58 -11.28
CA ASP A 14 -4.80 10.94 -11.49
C ASP A 14 -6.20 11.14 -10.90
N VAL A 15 -7.02 10.09 -10.87
CA VAL A 15 -8.34 10.13 -10.23
C VAL A 15 -8.17 10.32 -8.73
N ILE A 16 -7.23 9.58 -8.12
CA ILE A 16 -6.94 9.68 -6.68
C ILE A 16 -6.43 11.09 -6.36
N LYS A 17 -5.46 11.61 -7.11
CA LYS A 17 -4.93 12.98 -6.90
C LYS A 17 -6.03 14.05 -6.96
N ARG A 18 -6.95 13.95 -7.92
CA ARG A 18 -8.10 14.87 -8.01
C ARG A 18 -9.02 14.77 -6.81
N GLY A 19 -9.33 13.55 -6.36
CA GLY A 19 -10.13 13.34 -5.15
C GLY A 19 -9.49 13.96 -3.91
N LEU A 20 -8.17 13.76 -3.73
CA LEU A 20 -7.41 14.37 -2.63
C LEU A 20 -7.46 15.89 -2.70
N ALA A 21 -7.28 16.50 -3.87
CA ALA A 21 -7.33 17.96 -4.01
C ALA A 21 -8.71 18.55 -3.64
N ILE A 22 -9.79 17.79 -3.80
CA ILE A 22 -11.15 18.22 -3.47
C ILE A 22 -11.45 18.00 -1.98
N HIS A 23 -11.08 16.83 -1.45
CA HIS A 23 -11.55 16.38 -0.14
C HIS A 23 -10.52 16.54 0.98
N LEU A 24 -9.24 16.61 0.65
CA LEU A 24 -8.11 16.80 1.57
C LEU A 24 -7.20 17.93 1.07
N PRO A 25 -7.74 19.16 0.92
CA PRO A 25 -7.03 20.27 0.28
C PRO A 25 -5.79 20.72 1.08
N ASN A 26 -5.70 20.40 2.37
CA ASN A 26 -4.56 20.74 3.21
C ASN A 26 -3.52 19.60 3.28
N GLN A 27 -3.68 18.55 2.49
CA GLN A 27 -2.82 17.37 2.51
C GLN A 27 -2.74 16.75 3.91
N GLU A 28 -3.91 16.61 4.54
CA GLU A 28 -4.07 15.91 5.80
C GLU A 28 -3.42 14.51 5.69
N PRO A 29 -2.68 14.08 6.72
CA PRO A 29 -1.99 12.79 6.68
C PRO A 29 -3.00 11.65 6.59
N ILE A 30 -2.70 10.66 5.76
CA ILE A 30 -3.47 9.42 5.67
C ILE A 30 -2.79 8.36 6.52
N ASP A 31 -3.52 7.85 7.51
CA ASP A 31 -3.00 6.86 8.45
C ASP A 31 -2.81 5.48 7.81
N LEU A 32 -3.73 5.10 6.92
CA LEU A 32 -3.70 3.85 6.17
C LEU A 32 -4.28 4.06 4.76
N LEU A 33 -3.52 3.65 3.75
CA LEU A 33 -3.98 3.62 2.37
C LEU A 33 -4.16 2.18 1.89
N LYS A 34 -5.38 1.82 1.48
CA LYS A 34 -5.55 0.64 0.61
C LYS A 34 -5.08 0.97 -0.81
N VAL A 35 -4.04 0.26 -1.26
CA VAL A 35 -3.47 0.44 -2.61
C VAL A 35 -4.47 0.03 -3.69
N SER A 36 -4.50 0.81 -4.77
CA SER A 36 -5.39 0.57 -5.91
C SER A 36 -5.00 -0.69 -6.71
N HIS A 37 -6.01 -1.31 -7.33
CA HIS A 37 -5.89 -2.32 -8.36
C HIS A 37 -4.91 -3.45 -8.00
N HIS A 38 -5.11 -4.02 -6.82
CA HIS A 38 -4.30 -5.13 -6.30
C HIS A 38 -2.80 -4.85 -6.18
N GLY A 39 -2.38 -3.61 -6.39
CA GLY A 39 -0.99 -3.20 -6.43
C GLY A 39 -0.33 -3.23 -7.81
N SER A 40 -1.10 -3.00 -8.88
CA SER A 40 -0.55 -2.70 -10.20
C SER A 40 0.18 -1.36 -10.24
N LYS A 41 1.32 -1.33 -10.93
CA LYS A 41 2.16 -0.13 -11.09
C LYS A 41 1.47 1.02 -11.82
N GLY A 42 0.40 0.77 -12.59
CA GLY A 42 -0.29 1.81 -13.36
C GLY A 42 -1.06 2.82 -12.48
N ASN A 43 -1.35 2.44 -11.23
CA ASN A 43 -2.31 3.16 -10.41
C ASN A 43 -1.66 3.96 -9.28
N THR A 44 -0.39 3.70 -8.95
CA THR A 44 0.33 4.38 -7.87
C THR A 44 1.69 4.85 -8.37
N ASP A 45 1.82 6.13 -8.73
CA ASP A 45 3.10 6.73 -9.09
C ASP A 45 3.79 7.37 -7.88
N LYS A 46 5.05 7.77 -8.06
CA LYS A 46 5.84 8.41 -6.99
C LYS A 46 5.19 9.71 -6.48
N SER A 47 4.64 10.53 -7.37
CA SER A 47 4.05 11.81 -6.99
C SER A 47 2.80 11.64 -6.13
N LEU A 48 2.01 10.58 -6.35
CA LEU A 48 0.90 10.23 -5.47
C LEU A 48 1.40 9.81 -4.09
N VAL A 49 2.44 8.97 -4.01
CA VAL A 49 3.05 8.56 -2.73
C VAL A 49 3.51 9.79 -1.94
N ASP A 50 4.17 10.74 -2.59
CA ASP A 50 4.66 11.98 -1.97
C ASP A 50 3.50 12.85 -1.42
N VAL A 51 2.38 12.94 -2.15
CA VAL A 51 1.20 13.72 -1.74
C VAL A 51 0.47 13.07 -0.57
N LEU A 52 0.34 11.75 -0.55
CA LEU A 52 -0.41 11.03 0.48
C LEU A 52 0.25 11.10 1.86
N ARG A 53 1.58 11.23 1.92
CA ARG A 53 2.40 11.19 3.16
C ARG A 53 2.09 10.01 4.08
N CYS A 54 1.53 8.96 3.51
CA CYS A 54 1.11 7.78 4.24
C CYS A 54 2.32 6.90 4.58
N LYS A 55 2.25 6.19 5.71
CA LYS A 55 3.28 5.24 6.11
C LYS A 55 2.79 3.79 6.15
N ARG A 56 1.47 3.56 6.11
CA ARG A 56 0.89 2.21 6.16
C ARG A 56 0.10 1.94 4.88
N TYR A 57 0.43 0.85 4.20
CA TYR A 57 -0.19 0.49 2.93
C TYR A 57 -0.81 -0.89 3.00
N LEU A 58 -2.11 -1.00 2.72
CA LEU A 58 -2.81 -2.27 2.60
C LEU A 58 -2.83 -2.74 1.14
N ILE A 59 -2.21 -3.89 0.87
CA ILE A 59 -2.23 -4.58 -0.42
C ILE A 59 -3.15 -5.79 -0.33
N SER A 60 -4.24 -5.76 -1.11
CA SER A 60 -5.26 -6.81 -1.09
C SER A 60 -5.23 -7.64 -2.38
N THR A 61 -4.44 -8.72 -2.40
CA THR A 61 -4.33 -9.63 -3.55
C THR A 61 -3.63 -10.93 -3.17
N SER A 62 -3.99 -12.04 -3.85
CA SER A 62 -3.25 -13.31 -3.78
C SER A 62 -2.18 -13.44 -4.87
N GLY A 63 -2.18 -12.53 -5.85
CA GLY A 63 -1.27 -12.55 -6.99
C GLY A 63 -1.46 -13.72 -7.98
N LYS A 64 -2.49 -14.56 -7.82
CA LYS A 64 -2.67 -15.79 -8.61
C LYS A 64 -2.78 -15.57 -10.13
N THR A 65 -3.45 -14.50 -10.55
CA THR A 65 -3.71 -14.21 -11.98
C THR A 65 -2.61 -13.35 -12.61
N HIS A 66 -2.28 -12.22 -11.98
CA HIS A 66 -1.42 -11.18 -12.57
C HIS A 66 -0.08 -10.99 -11.86
N LYS A 67 0.22 -11.78 -10.81
CA LYS A 67 1.42 -11.62 -9.97
C LYS A 67 1.56 -10.20 -9.39
N HIS A 68 0.44 -9.63 -8.95
CA HIS A 68 0.46 -8.41 -8.15
C HIS A 68 0.68 -8.71 -6.66
N PRO A 69 1.28 -7.79 -5.89
CA PRO A 69 1.72 -6.46 -6.34
C PRO A 69 2.94 -6.50 -7.25
N ASP A 70 3.05 -5.50 -8.11
CA ASP A 70 4.24 -5.31 -8.95
C ASP A 70 5.44 -4.90 -8.08
N HIS A 71 6.65 -5.36 -8.41
CA HIS A 71 7.87 -4.91 -7.73
C HIS A 71 8.01 -3.38 -7.76
N ALA A 72 7.73 -2.77 -8.92
CA ALA A 72 7.80 -1.32 -9.10
C ALA A 72 6.82 -0.55 -8.20
N LEU A 73 5.70 -1.16 -7.79
CA LEU A 73 4.85 -0.54 -6.77
C LEU A 73 5.59 -0.54 -5.43
N ILE A 74 6.09 -1.69 -4.98
CA ILE A 74 6.75 -1.79 -3.68
C ILE A 74 7.94 -0.84 -3.64
N GLU A 75 8.73 -0.75 -4.71
CA GLU A 75 9.83 0.24 -4.83
C GLU A 75 9.36 1.67 -4.58
N ARG A 76 8.21 2.06 -5.15
CA ARG A 76 7.65 3.41 -4.97
C ARG A 76 7.17 3.66 -3.55
N LEU A 77 6.58 2.65 -2.91
CA LEU A 77 6.11 2.76 -1.52
C LEU A 77 7.28 2.92 -0.55
N VAL A 78 8.41 2.24 -0.80
CA VAL A 78 9.59 2.26 0.09
C VAL A 78 10.62 3.34 -0.25
N ALA A 79 10.53 3.93 -1.46
CA ALA A 79 11.42 5.00 -1.93
C ALA A 79 11.56 6.21 -0.99
N PRO A 80 10.51 6.66 -0.26
CA PRO A 80 10.64 7.77 0.69
C PRO A 80 11.56 7.47 1.89
N ARG A 81 11.99 6.22 2.10
CA ARG A 81 12.89 5.78 3.19
C ARG A 81 12.42 6.21 4.59
N ASN A 82 11.11 6.24 4.78
CA ASN A 82 10.44 6.63 6.02
C ASN A 82 9.93 5.41 6.81
N GLU A 83 10.53 4.24 6.58
CA GLU A 83 10.18 2.95 7.19
C GLU A 83 8.69 2.64 7.06
N PRO A 84 8.16 2.51 5.83
CA PRO A 84 6.75 2.22 5.65
C PRO A 84 6.43 0.80 6.11
N GLU A 85 5.19 0.62 6.54
CA GLU A 85 4.60 -0.68 6.80
C GLU A 85 3.74 -1.09 5.60
N ILE A 86 3.97 -2.30 5.08
CA ILE A 86 3.17 -2.89 4.02
C ILE A 86 2.41 -4.09 4.58
N ILE A 87 1.09 -3.96 4.62
CA ILE A 87 0.16 -4.95 5.15
C ILE A 87 -0.41 -5.74 3.98
N PHE A 88 -0.29 -7.07 4.05
CA PHE A 88 -0.83 -7.99 3.06
C PHE A 88 -1.95 -8.82 3.67
N ASN A 89 -2.96 -9.15 2.88
CA ASN A 89 -4.01 -10.09 3.31
C ASN A 89 -3.75 -11.56 2.91
N TYR A 90 -2.65 -11.85 2.21
CA TYR A 90 -2.23 -13.22 1.86
C TYR A 90 -0.76 -13.43 2.21
N ALA A 91 -0.49 -14.37 3.12
CA ALA A 91 0.88 -14.76 3.51
C ALA A 91 1.55 -15.73 2.53
N GLN A 92 0.77 -16.37 1.65
CA GLN A 92 1.24 -17.44 0.76
C GLN A 92 1.28 -16.98 -0.70
N GLY A 93 1.98 -17.74 -1.54
CA GLY A 93 2.05 -17.49 -2.98
C GLY A 93 2.93 -16.31 -3.33
N TRP A 94 2.50 -15.49 -4.30
CA TRP A 94 3.31 -14.36 -4.78
C TRP A 94 3.51 -13.26 -3.72
N PRO A 95 2.46 -12.76 -3.04
CA PRO A 95 2.62 -11.74 -2.00
C PRO A 95 3.46 -12.22 -0.81
N GLY A 96 3.45 -13.53 -0.51
CA GLY A 96 4.25 -14.12 0.56
C GLY A 96 5.76 -13.99 0.39
N LYS A 97 6.25 -13.72 -0.83
CA LYS A 97 7.68 -13.56 -1.10
C LYS A 97 8.28 -12.33 -0.43
N TRP A 98 7.46 -11.33 -0.08
CA TRP A 98 7.92 -10.10 0.56
C TRP A 98 8.23 -10.28 2.05
N GLN A 99 7.97 -11.45 2.65
CA GLN A 99 8.49 -11.81 3.98
C GLN A 99 10.01 -11.85 4.02
N ASN A 100 10.66 -12.15 2.89
CA ASN A 100 12.11 -12.23 2.76
C ASN A 100 12.61 -11.07 1.91
N ILE A 101 12.72 -9.89 2.52
CA ILE A 101 13.21 -8.68 1.85
C ILE A 101 14.66 -8.89 1.42
N LEU A 102 14.96 -8.65 0.15
CA LEU A 102 16.33 -8.75 -0.36
C LEU A 102 17.20 -7.66 0.27
N SER A 103 18.44 -7.99 0.61
CA SER A 103 19.37 -7.10 1.33
C SER A 103 19.70 -5.78 0.62
N ASN A 104 19.44 -5.68 -0.69
CA ASN A 104 19.66 -4.48 -1.50
C ASN A 104 18.45 -3.54 -1.58
N TRP A 105 17.34 -3.86 -0.90
CA TRP A 105 16.16 -2.99 -0.83
C TRP A 105 16.25 -2.03 0.35
N PRO A 106 15.57 -0.86 0.29
CA PRO A 106 15.34 -0.04 1.47
C PRO A 106 14.64 -0.84 2.58
N SER A 107 14.84 -0.43 3.84
CA SER A 107 14.13 -1.04 4.97
C SER A 107 12.64 -0.67 4.95
N PHE A 108 11.78 -1.65 5.22
CA PHE A 108 10.34 -1.49 5.42
C PHE A 108 9.82 -2.67 6.24
N GLU A 109 8.69 -2.47 6.90
CA GLU A 109 8.02 -3.52 7.67
C GLU A 109 6.97 -4.23 6.80
N VAL A 110 6.79 -5.53 7.02
CA VAL A 110 5.73 -6.31 6.38
C VAL A 110 4.87 -6.98 7.44
N ARG A 111 3.55 -6.88 7.28
CA ARG A 111 2.57 -7.53 8.15
C ARG A 111 1.68 -8.46 7.33
N TYR A 112 1.42 -9.65 7.87
CA TYR A 112 0.61 -10.70 7.26
C TYR A 112 -0.38 -11.25 8.29
N PRO A 113 -1.42 -12.01 7.87
CA PRO A 113 -2.27 -12.73 8.80
C PRO A 113 -1.47 -13.77 9.59
N GLU A 114 -1.70 -13.86 10.89
CA GLU A 114 -1.02 -14.80 11.79
C GLU A 114 -1.79 -16.13 11.92
N GLY A 115 -1.06 -17.26 11.89
CA GLY A 115 -1.65 -18.59 12.08
C GLY A 115 -2.75 -18.91 11.05
N GLU A 116 -3.91 -19.34 11.56
CA GLU A 116 -5.10 -19.65 10.75
C GLU A 116 -6.02 -18.41 10.56
N ASN A 117 -5.61 -17.23 11.05
CA ASN A 117 -6.43 -16.03 10.93
C ASN A 117 -6.55 -15.59 9.47
N LYS A 118 -7.77 -15.19 9.10
CA LYS A 118 -8.09 -14.72 7.73
C LYS A 118 -7.93 -13.22 7.55
N PHE A 119 -7.59 -12.50 8.62
CA PHE A 119 -7.57 -11.04 8.68
C PHE A 119 -6.27 -10.55 9.32
N VAL A 120 -5.91 -9.32 9.01
CA VAL A 120 -4.88 -8.55 9.73
C VAL A 120 -5.58 -7.43 10.46
N ASP A 121 -5.45 -7.40 11.78
CA ASP A 121 -5.96 -6.28 12.57
C ASP A 121 -4.99 -5.10 12.46
N VAL A 122 -5.54 -3.96 12.04
CA VAL A 122 -4.81 -2.70 11.93
C VAL A 122 -5.42 -1.74 12.94
N SER A 123 -4.76 -1.57 14.08
CA SER A 123 -5.10 -0.52 15.03
C SER A 123 -4.54 0.80 14.51
N LEU A 124 -5.43 1.76 14.26
CA LEU A 124 -5.09 3.07 13.72
C LEU A 124 -4.67 4.05 14.81
#